data_AF-A0A2I2F7Z5-F1
#
_entry.id   AF-A0A2I2F7Z5-F1
#
_cell.length_a   1.000
_cell.length_b   1.000
_cell.length_c   1.000
_cell.angle_alpha   90.00
_cell.angle_beta   90.00
_cell.angle_gamma   90.00
#
_symmetry.space_group_name_H-M   'P 1'
#
loop_
_entity.id
_entity.type
_entity.pdbx_description
1 polymer ?
#
loop_
_entity_poly.entity_id
_entity_poly.type
_entity_poly.pdbx_seq_one_letter_code
_entity_poly.pdbx_strand_id
1 'polypeptide(L)'
;MLLLFLPLPLLLTTLYLRSRYPLVQLVLLPAIILGTLHALLYPPEAQAWVQYANGFLSVGYLVRAVELLLVRDVEQLRALDRTSRSSAYSWQPMPAALGWTRLRWMLDLVMNPRAIGWSHGSARYHHPERLRNRRLPFFCSRLLTLVTAYLVFDAHQTCFSRNYPRVCSTIATILDTTWGVENAPEISENIAITYLFPVSCWLAVFSFMEAVRTLYSMVTVAILGTFSDLPSGEPWMYPGWFGSVTSLFRLNLKGIWGKMWHDLCRRPLLAISVTMTPRRWPGALKTFFIFYLSFIISGTFHAAGAYATLQSAHSAAMMMAFFNVLPVFIALQQLLSEYLIPQLLPRGLLADGVAWSTDAVIMAVWTHWTCPWFTKYSAVPEIIASFPLPVSFWGWLGGYM
;
A
#
# COMPACT_ATOMS: atom_id res chain seq x y z
N MET A 1 -24.84 -4.62 5.94
CA MET A 1 -23.51 -4.79 6.60
C MET A 1 -22.94 -6.21 6.55
N LEU A 2 -23.76 -7.28 6.56
CA LEU A 2 -23.29 -8.69 6.69
C LEU A 2 -22.40 -9.23 5.54
N LEU A 3 -22.26 -8.52 4.42
CA LEU A 3 -21.48 -8.98 3.25
C LEU A 3 -20.16 -8.19 3.02
N LEU A 4 -19.78 -7.34 3.96
CA LEU A 4 -18.48 -6.65 3.89
C LEU A 4 -17.36 -7.67 3.84
N PHE A 5 -16.47 -7.52 2.85
CA PHE A 5 -15.30 -8.39 2.68
C PHE A 5 -15.64 -9.89 2.58
N LEU A 6 -16.79 -10.26 1.98
CA LEU A 6 -17.20 -11.67 1.81
C LEU A 6 -16.09 -12.63 1.32
N PRO A 7 -15.15 -12.24 0.43
CA PRO A 7 -14.02 -13.10 0.06
C PRO A 7 -13.14 -13.56 1.24
N LEU A 8 -13.05 -12.79 2.32
CA LEU A 8 -12.21 -13.11 3.49
C LEU A 8 -12.68 -14.37 4.24
N PRO A 9 -13.93 -14.46 4.75
CA PRO A 9 -14.39 -15.68 5.43
C PRO A 9 -14.42 -16.89 4.51
N LEU A 10 -14.66 -16.71 3.20
CA LEU A 10 -14.59 -17.79 2.22
C LEU A 10 -13.15 -18.31 2.05
N LEU A 11 -12.17 -17.42 1.90
CA LEU A 11 -10.76 -17.78 1.85
C LEU A 11 -10.30 -18.50 3.13
N LEU A 12 -10.64 -17.95 4.30
CA LEU A 12 -10.30 -18.55 5.59
C LEU A 12 -10.89 -19.96 5.74
N THR A 13 -12.16 -20.12 5.41
CA THR A 13 -12.85 -21.42 5.43
C THR A 13 -12.18 -22.41 4.49
N THR A 14 -11.83 -21.97 3.27
CA THR A 14 -11.15 -22.81 2.28
C THR A 14 -9.81 -23.31 2.81
N LEU A 15 -8.96 -22.41 3.31
CA LEU A 15 -7.64 -22.74 3.84
C LEU A 15 -7.71 -23.64 5.09
N TYR A 16 -8.67 -23.36 5.97
CA TYR A 16 -8.87 -24.14 7.18
C TYR A 16 -9.26 -25.59 6.87
N LEU A 17 -10.21 -25.80 5.96
CA LEU A 17 -10.78 -27.12 5.66
C LEU A 17 -9.97 -27.93 4.63
N ARG A 18 -9.14 -27.29 3.80
CA ARG A 18 -8.44 -27.93 2.66
C ARG A 18 -7.65 -29.18 3.04
N SER A 19 -6.99 -29.23 4.19
CA SER A 19 -6.18 -30.38 4.61
C SER A 19 -6.99 -31.66 4.75
N ARG A 20 -8.27 -31.54 5.13
CA ARG A 20 -9.18 -32.67 5.36
C ARG A 20 -10.14 -32.90 4.20
N TYR A 21 -10.49 -31.85 3.48
CA TYR A 21 -11.47 -31.89 2.39
C TYR A 21 -10.88 -31.21 1.14
N PRO A 22 -10.04 -31.90 0.34
CA PRO A 22 -9.33 -31.27 -0.78
C PRO A 22 -10.28 -30.68 -1.85
N LEU A 23 -11.47 -31.25 -2.02
CA LEU A 23 -12.49 -30.76 -2.96
C LEU A 23 -13.11 -29.42 -2.53
N VAL A 24 -12.94 -28.97 -1.28
CA VAL A 24 -13.50 -27.70 -0.79
C VAL A 24 -12.99 -26.51 -1.61
N GLN A 25 -11.76 -26.59 -2.12
CA GLN A 25 -11.16 -25.56 -2.96
C GLN A 25 -11.90 -25.40 -4.29
N LEU A 26 -12.36 -26.50 -4.91
CA LEU A 26 -13.09 -26.46 -6.18
C LEU A 26 -14.45 -25.78 -6.04
N VAL A 27 -15.07 -25.87 -4.86
CA VAL A 27 -16.37 -25.26 -4.57
C VAL A 27 -16.22 -23.82 -4.12
N LEU A 28 -15.29 -23.54 -3.20
CA LEU A 28 -15.18 -22.22 -2.58
C LEU A 28 -14.37 -21.21 -3.40
N LEU A 29 -13.49 -21.64 -4.31
CA LEU A 29 -12.79 -20.69 -5.18
C LEU A 29 -13.75 -19.92 -6.12
N PRO A 30 -14.70 -20.57 -6.82
CA PRO A 30 -15.78 -19.85 -7.52
C PRO A 30 -16.57 -18.93 -6.61
N ALA A 31 -16.87 -19.34 -5.37
CA ALA A 31 -17.57 -18.50 -4.41
C ALA A 31 -16.77 -17.25 -4.01
N ILE A 32 -15.44 -17.36 -3.86
CA ILE A 32 -14.55 -16.20 -3.62
C ILE A 32 -14.64 -15.23 -4.79
N ILE A 33 -14.59 -15.73 -6.04
CA ILE A 33 -14.69 -14.90 -7.25
C ILE A 33 -16.05 -14.18 -7.30
N LEU A 34 -17.15 -14.92 -7.11
CA LEU A 34 -18.49 -14.33 -7.10
C LEU A 34 -18.67 -13.34 -5.95
N GLY A 35 -18.10 -13.62 -4.78
CA GLY A 35 -18.11 -12.70 -3.64
C GLY A 35 -17.33 -11.42 -3.91
N THR A 36 -16.19 -11.51 -4.61
CA THR A 36 -15.45 -10.34 -5.07
C THR A 36 -16.27 -9.54 -6.08
N LEU A 37 -16.90 -10.19 -7.07
CA LEU A 37 -17.77 -9.50 -8.03
C LEU A 37 -18.95 -8.81 -7.35
N HIS A 38 -19.62 -9.47 -6.42
CA HIS A 38 -20.70 -8.89 -5.64
C HIS A 38 -20.22 -7.64 -4.87
N ALA A 39 -19.06 -7.70 -4.22
CA ALA A 39 -18.49 -6.58 -3.47
C ALA A 39 -18.20 -5.34 -4.36
N LEU A 40 -17.99 -5.53 -5.66
CA LEU A 40 -17.75 -4.45 -6.62
C LEU A 40 -19.04 -3.91 -7.26
N LEU A 41 -19.97 -4.80 -7.62
CA LEU A 41 -21.22 -4.44 -8.29
C LEU A 41 -22.27 -3.89 -7.31
N TYR A 42 -22.22 -4.34 -6.06
CA TYR A 42 -23.15 -3.96 -5.00
C TYR A 42 -22.35 -3.55 -3.76
N PRO A 43 -21.59 -2.43 -3.83
CA PRO A 43 -20.87 -1.93 -2.68
C PRO A 43 -21.85 -1.58 -1.55
N PRO A 44 -21.39 -1.62 -0.29
CA PRO A 44 -22.22 -1.22 0.84
C PRO A 44 -22.67 0.24 0.73
N GLU A 45 -23.89 0.53 1.17
CA GLU A 45 -24.33 1.90 1.47
C GLU A 45 -23.57 2.40 2.71
N ALA A 46 -22.40 2.98 2.50
CA ALA A 46 -21.47 3.40 3.53
C ALA A 46 -20.63 4.59 3.03
N GLN A 47 -19.78 5.14 3.91
CA GLN A 47 -18.86 6.21 3.55
C GLN A 47 -17.87 5.76 2.46
N ALA A 48 -17.38 6.72 1.66
CA ALA A 48 -16.50 6.46 0.52
C ALA A 48 -15.27 5.61 0.88
N TRP A 49 -14.66 5.82 2.05
CA TRP A 49 -13.54 5.00 2.52
C TRP A 49 -13.92 3.52 2.77
N VAL A 50 -15.14 3.25 3.23
CA VAL A 50 -15.64 1.87 3.45
C VAL A 50 -15.88 1.18 2.13
N GLN A 51 -16.50 1.89 1.17
CA GLN A 51 -16.73 1.38 -0.18
C GLN A 51 -15.41 1.05 -0.87
N TYR A 52 -14.44 1.97 -0.80
CA TYR A 52 -13.11 1.78 -1.38
C TYR A 52 -12.41 0.59 -0.75
N ALA A 53 -12.37 0.53 0.59
CA ALA A 53 -11.76 -0.57 1.31
C ALA A 53 -12.43 -1.90 0.94
N ASN A 54 -13.76 -1.95 0.85
CA ASN A 54 -14.51 -3.13 0.46
C ASN A 54 -14.10 -3.64 -0.94
N GLY A 55 -14.05 -2.75 -1.94
CA GLY A 55 -13.62 -3.12 -3.29
C GLY A 55 -12.15 -3.54 -3.35
N PHE A 56 -11.27 -2.71 -2.79
CA PHE A 56 -9.81 -2.94 -2.77
C PHE A 56 -9.45 -4.25 -2.07
N LEU A 57 -9.96 -4.47 -0.85
CA LEU A 57 -9.66 -5.67 -0.07
C LEU A 57 -10.34 -6.91 -0.65
N SER A 58 -11.52 -6.81 -1.25
CA SER A 58 -12.17 -7.97 -1.90
C SER A 58 -11.36 -8.51 -3.07
N VAL A 59 -10.76 -7.63 -3.88
CA VAL A 59 -9.79 -8.06 -4.91
C VAL A 59 -8.48 -8.52 -4.26
N GLY A 60 -8.02 -7.87 -3.19
CA GLY A 60 -6.84 -8.31 -2.46
C GLY A 60 -6.96 -9.71 -1.88
N TYR A 61 -8.12 -10.09 -1.35
CA TYR A 61 -8.39 -11.44 -0.86
C TYR A 61 -8.51 -12.45 -1.99
N LEU A 62 -9.05 -12.07 -3.16
CA LEU A 62 -9.01 -12.93 -4.36
C LEU A 62 -7.55 -13.19 -4.79
N VAL A 63 -6.71 -12.16 -4.82
CA VAL A 63 -5.28 -12.30 -5.13
C VAL A 63 -4.57 -13.17 -4.09
N ARG A 64 -4.89 -13.02 -2.81
CA ARG A 64 -4.39 -13.91 -1.75
C ARG A 64 -4.90 -15.34 -1.90
N ALA A 65 -6.13 -15.55 -2.36
CA ALA A 65 -6.67 -16.86 -2.66
C ALA A 65 -5.88 -17.52 -3.79
N VAL A 66 -5.61 -16.80 -4.89
CA VAL A 66 -4.76 -17.30 -5.98
C VAL A 66 -3.36 -17.67 -5.45
N GLU A 67 -2.74 -16.79 -4.66
CA GLU A 67 -1.42 -17.08 -4.11
C GLU A 67 -1.40 -18.33 -3.23
N LEU A 68 -2.32 -18.44 -2.26
CA LEU A 68 -2.28 -19.48 -1.24
C LEU A 68 -2.96 -20.79 -1.68
N LEU A 69 -3.88 -20.75 -2.64
CA LEU A 69 -4.60 -21.95 -3.09
C LEU A 69 -4.01 -22.53 -4.38
N LEU A 70 -3.49 -21.68 -5.27
CA LEU A 70 -3.04 -22.10 -6.61
C LEU A 70 -1.53 -22.01 -6.79
N VAL A 71 -0.87 -20.98 -6.26
CA VAL A 71 0.58 -20.79 -6.44
C VAL A 71 1.39 -21.53 -5.37
N ARG A 72 0.89 -21.59 -4.14
CA ARG A 72 1.61 -22.15 -3.00
C ARG A 72 0.86 -23.33 -2.40
N ASP A 73 1.64 -24.30 -1.92
CA ASP A 73 1.12 -25.35 -1.05
C ASP A 73 1.18 -24.88 0.41
N VAL A 74 0.01 -24.61 0.99
CA VAL A 74 -0.13 -24.09 2.36
C VAL A 74 0.32 -25.11 3.40
N GLU A 75 0.22 -26.41 3.11
CA GLU A 75 0.64 -27.45 4.05
C GLU A 75 2.17 -27.54 4.17
N GLN A 76 2.90 -27.05 3.16
CA GLN A 76 4.36 -26.96 3.19
C GLN A 76 4.88 -25.71 3.91
N LEU A 77 3.98 -24.77 4.25
CA LEU A 77 4.37 -23.55 4.94
C LEU A 77 4.67 -23.84 6.41
N ARG A 78 5.78 -23.27 6.86
CA ARG A 78 6.16 -23.23 8.28
C ARG A 78 5.99 -21.83 8.83
N ALA A 79 5.51 -21.72 10.06
CA ALA A 79 5.48 -20.49 10.84
C ALA A 79 6.55 -20.54 11.94
N LEU A 80 7.07 -19.38 12.34
CA LEU A 80 7.85 -19.30 13.57
C LEU A 80 6.90 -19.50 14.74
N ASP A 81 7.34 -20.25 15.73
CA ASP A 81 6.65 -20.38 17.01
C ASP A 81 7.65 -20.33 18.16
N ARG A 82 7.18 -19.85 19.32
CA ARG A 82 7.98 -19.77 20.52
C ARG A 82 7.97 -21.13 21.21
N THR A 83 9.13 -21.73 21.37
CA THR A 83 9.23 -22.98 22.13
C THR A 83 9.02 -22.68 23.61
N SER A 84 8.08 -23.37 24.27
CA SER A 84 7.57 -23.05 25.63
C SER A 84 8.61 -23.06 26.77
N ARG A 85 9.88 -23.34 26.47
CA ARG A 85 10.99 -23.42 27.45
C ARG A 85 12.21 -22.59 27.10
N SER A 86 12.25 -21.92 25.93
CA SER A 86 13.39 -21.08 25.55
C SER A 86 12.91 -19.75 24.96
N SER A 87 13.75 -18.72 25.01
CA SER A 87 13.54 -17.48 24.26
C SER A 87 13.77 -17.67 22.74
N ALA A 88 13.99 -18.90 22.27
CA ALA A 88 14.28 -19.20 20.87
C ALA A 88 13.01 -19.54 20.08
N TYR A 89 12.94 -18.98 18.88
CA TYR A 89 11.93 -19.31 17.88
C TYR A 89 12.37 -20.52 17.07
N SER A 90 11.41 -21.35 16.68
CA SER A 90 11.64 -22.48 15.80
C SER A 90 10.60 -22.51 14.69
N TRP A 91 11.00 -23.01 13.52
CA TRP A 91 10.07 -23.23 12.41
C TRP A 91 9.19 -24.45 12.69
N GLN A 92 7.89 -24.22 12.82
CA GLN A 92 6.89 -25.25 13.06
C GLN A 92 6.06 -25.49 11.79
N PRO A 93 5.75 -26.76 11.44
CA PRO A 93 4.89 -27.07 10.29
C PRO A 93 3.45 -26.68 10.56
N MET A 94 2.68 -26.48 9.48
CA MET A 94 1.23 -26.24 9.57
C MET A 94 0.53 -27.34 10.38
N PRO A 95 -0.30 -27.01 11.39
CA PRO A 95 -1.05 -28.02 12.13
C PRO A 95 -1.99 -28.79 11.21
N ALA A 96 -1.82 -30.11 11.11
CA ALA A 96 -2.66 -30.98 10.28
C ALA A 96 -4.09 -31.12 10.83
N ALA A 97 -4.22 -31.20 12.16
CA ALA A 97 -5.51 -31.33 12.83
C ALA A 97 -6.31 -30.03 12.73
N LEU A 98 -7.61 -30.17 12.41
CA LEU A 98 -8.56 -29.08 12.55
C LEU A 98 -8.70 -28.74 14.04
N GLY A 99 -8.65 -27.46 14.36
CA GLY A 99 -8.74 -26.97 15.73
C GLY A 99 -8.30 -25.50 15.83
N TRP A 100 -8.33 -24.99 17.06
CA TRP A 100 -8.03 -23.59 17.35
C TRP A 100 -6.65 -23.14 16.88
N THR A 101 -5.62 -23.99 17.02
CA THR A 101 -4.26 -23.67 16.57
C THR A 101 -4.19 -23.48 15.06
N ARG A 102 -4.78 -24.38 14.27
CA ARG A 102 -4.83 -24.24 12.81
C ARG A 102 -5.60 -22.99 12.40
N LEU A 103 -6.75 -22.72 13.03
CA LEU A 103 -7.54 -21.53 12.73
C LEU A 103 -6.75 -20.24 12.98
N ARG A 104 -6.05 -20.13 14.12
CA ARG A 104 -5.17 -18.98 14.41
C ARG A 104 -4.07 -18.79 13.38
N TRP A 105 -3.45 -19.88 12.94
CA TRP A 105 -2.41 -19.84 11.91
C TRP A 105 -2.97 -19.41 10.55
N MET A 106 -4.18 -19.84 10.17
CA MET A 106 -4.84 -19.37 8.96
C MET A 106 -5.21 -17.89 9.03
N LEU A 107 -5.71 -17.43 10.19
CA LEU A 107 -5.99 -16.02 10.43
C LEU A 107 -4.72 -15.17 10.31
N ASP A 108 -3.63 -15.57 10.96
CA ASP A 108 -2.35 -14.87 10.84
C ASP A 108 -1.87 -14.87 9.39
N LEU A 109 -1.89 -16.02 8.70
CA LEU A 109 -1.47 -16.11 7.31
C LEU A 109 -2.29 -15.18 6.41
N VAL A 110 -3.61 -15.18 6.49
CA VAL A 110 -4.46 -14.34 5.62
C VAL A 110 -4.27 -12.84 5.93
N MET A 111 -4.18 -12.46 7.21
CA MET A 111 -4.04 -11.07 7.64
C MET A 111 -2.60 -10.53 7.53
N ASN A 112 -1.61 -11.39 7.29
CA ASN A 112 -0.20 -11.06 7.13
C ASN A 112 0.24 -11.26 5.66
N PRO A 113 -0.14 -10.37 4.73
CA PRO A 113 0.22 -10.50 3.31
C PRO A 113 1.74 -10.43 3.06
N ARG A 114 2.50 -9.83 3.98
CA ARG A 114 3.97 -9.77 3.96
C ARG A 114 4.62 -11.07 4.43
N ALA A 115 3.84 -12.00 5.00
CA ALA A 115 4.29 -13.30 5.52
C ALA A 115 5.44 -13.17 6.54
N ILE A 116 5.40 -12.15 7.38
CA ILE A 116 6.41 -11.95 8.44
C ILE A 116 6.25 -13.07 9.46
N GLY A 117 7.35 -13.72 9.85
CA GLY A 117 7.29 -14.88 10.72
C GLY A 117 6.86 -16.18 10.01
N TRP A 118 6.77 -16.19 8.68
CA TRP A 118 6.53 -17.40 7.89
C TRP A 118 7.74 -17.73 7.03
N SER A 119 7.95 -19.02 6.76
CA SER A 119 9.11 -19.57 6.03
C SER A 119 9.29 -19.02 4.61
N HIS A 120 8.19 -18.64 3.99
CA HIS A 120 8.15 -17.99 2.68
C HIS A 120 8.19 -16.45 2.74
N GLY A 121 8.33 -15.86 3.92
CA GLY A 121 8.48 -14.42 4.14
C GLY A 121 9.82 -13.89 3.64
N SER A 122 9.96 -12.56 3.59
CA SER A 122 11.24 -11.94 3.25
C SER A 122 12.26 -12.10 4.37
N ALA A 123 13.50 -12.46 4.02
CA ALA A 123 14.61 -12.55 4.97
C ALA A 123 14.91 -11.24 5.72
N ARG A 124 14.47 -10.10 5.17
CA ARG A 124 14.56 -8.78 5.80
C ARG A 124 13.80 -8.71 7.14
N TYR A 125 12.79 -9.55 7.34
CA TYR A 125 11.91 -9.52 8.52
C TYR A 125 12.16 -10.68 9.49
N HIS A 126 13.39 -11.21 9.50
CA HIS A 126 13.76 -12.24 10.46
C HIS A 126 13.72 -11.74 11.90
N HIS A 127 13.39 -12.66 12.79
CA HIS A 127 13.37 -12.43 14.23
C HIS A 127 14.74 -11.90 14.72
N PRO A 128 14.78 -10.85 15.55
CA PRO A 128 16.03 -10.32 16.08
C PRO A 128 16.68 -11.30 17.08
N GLU A 129 17.97 -11.63 16.92
CA GLU A 129 18.69 -12.59 17.78
C GLU A 129 18.59 -12.33 19.30
N ARG A 130 18.26 -11.10 19.72
CA ARG A 130 18.00 -10.74 21.12
C ARG A 130 16.67 -10.02 21.28
N LEU A 131 15.71 -10.69 21.91
CA LEU A 131 14.48 -10.08 22.42
C LEU A 131 14.79 -9.25 23.68
N ARG A 132 15.19 -7.99 23.50
CA ARG A 132 15.13 -7.04 24.62
C ARG A 132 13.67 -6.64 24.81
N ASN A 133 13.19 -6.53 26.05
CA ASN A 133 11.82 -6.14 26.36
C ASN A 133 11.57 -4.70 25.84
N ARG A 134 11.09 -4.58 24.59
CA ARG A 134 11.00 -3.32 23.83
C ARG A 134 9.57 -2.80 23.69
N ARG A 135 8.62 -3.33 24.48
CA ARG A 135 7.19 -2.97 24.38
C ARG A 135 6.95 -1.49 24.67
N LEU A 136 7.44 -0.95 25.79
CA LEU A 136 7.25 0.47 26.11
C LEU A 136 7.90 1.41 25.07
N PRO A 137 9.19 1.24 24.68
CA PRO A 137 9.77 2.02 23.58
C PRO A 137 9.00 1.89 22.26
N PHE A 138 8.47 0.71 21.95
CA PHE A 138 7.61 0.50 20.80
C PHE A 138 6.34 1.34 20.89
N PHE A 139 5.60 1.28 22.00
CA PHE A 139 4.37 2.07 22.18
C PHE A 139 4.64 3.57 22.12
N CYS A 140 5.69 4.09 22.76
CA CYS A 140 6.05 5.50 22.69
C CYS A 140 6.36 5.95 21.25
N SER A 141 7.18 5.19 20.52
CA SER A 141 7.51 5.49 19.12
C SER A 141 6.27 5.44 18.21
N ARG A 142 5.37 4.49 18.46
CA ARG A 142 4.11 4.34 17.71
C ARG A 142 3.13 5.47 18.02
N LEU A 143 3.01 5.88 19.28
CA LEU A 143 2.17 7.02 19.64
C LEU A 143 2.63 8.31 18.94
N LEU A 144 3.94 8.58 18.91
CA LEU A 144 4.48 9.72 18.16
C LEU A 144 4.14 9.64 16.67
N THR A 145 4.31 8.46 16.06
CA THR A 145 3.96 8.24 14.65
C THR A 145 2.48 8.51 14.38
N LEU A 146 1.59 8.06 15.28
CA LEU A 146 0.16 8.25 15.18
C LEU A 146 -0.21 9.74 15.28
N VAL A 147 0.37 10.48 16.22
CA VAL A 147 0.17 11.93 16.37
C VAL A 147 0.65 12.67 15.12
N THR A 148 1.84 12.37 14.62
CA THR A 148 2.35 13.01 13.39
C THR A 148 1.45 12.73 12.19
N ALA A 149 1.05 11.48 12.00
CA ALA A 149 0.14 11.10 10.92
C ALA A 149 -1.22 11.82 11.01
N TYR A 150 -1.76 11.93 12.23
CA TYR A 150 -3.00 12.67 12.49
C TYR A 150 -2.88 14.14 12.11
N LEU A 151 -1.80 14.81 12.54
CA LEU A 151 -1.57 16.22 12.26
C LEU A 151 -1.41 16.50 10.75
N VAL A 152 -0.72 15.62 10.01
CA VAL A 152 -0.59 15.79 8.55
C VAL A 152 -1.94 15.59 7.84
N PHE A 153 -2.72 14.60 8.27
CA PHE A 153 -4.05 14.36 7.71
C PHE A 153 -5.03 15.50 8.02
N ASP A 154 -5.02 16.02 9.25
CA ASP A 154 -5.80 17.19 9.64
C ASP A 154 -5.38 18.47 8.91
N ALA A 155 -4.09 18.64 8.62
CA ALA A 155 -3.60 19.77 7.83
C ALA A 155 -4.19 19.72 6.41
N HIS A 156 -4.22 18.54 5.77
CA HIS A 156 -4.86 18.38 4.47
C HIS A 156 -6.34 18.76 4.51
N GLN A 157 -7.12 18.18 5.44
CA GLN A 157 -8.57 18.50 5.53
C GLN A 157 -8.80 19.99 5.84
N THR A 158 -7.96 20.58 6.70
CA THR A 158 -8.09 22.00 7.05
C THR A 158 -7.80 22.90 5.86
N CYS A 159 -6.73 22.65 5.10
CA CYS A 159 -6.35 23.47 3.95
C CYS A 159 -7.29 23.27 2.76
N PHE A 160 -7.60 22.02 2.39
CA PHE A 160 -8.25 21.72 1.11
C PHE A 160 -9.73 21.34 1.22
N SER A 161 -10.21 20.91 2.39
CA SER A 161 -11.64 20.64 2.59
C SER A 161 -12.38 21.81 3.23
N ARG A 162 -11.75 22.52 4.18
CA ARG A 162 -12.41 23.60 4.96
C ARG A 162 -12.04 25.01 4.50
N ASN A 163 -10.77 25.24 4.15
CA ASN A 163 -10.25 26.59 3.89
C ASN A 163 -9.69 26.78 2.48
N TYR A 164 -10.15 26.00 1.50
CA TYR A 164 -9.62 26.05 0.13
C TYR A 164 -9.63 27.48 -0.47
N PRO A 165 -10.71 28.28 -0.36
CA PRO A 165 -10.69 29.67 -0.84
C PRO A 165 -9.61 30.53 -0.18
N ARG A 166 -9.33 30.32 1.11
CA ARG A 166 -8.29 31.06 1.86
C ARG A 166 -6.88 30.67 1.39
N VAL A 167 -6.67 29.40 1.01
CA VAL A 167 -5.40 28.96 0.41
C VAL A 167 -5.20 29.67 -0.94
N CYS A 168 -6.20 29.68 -1.81
CA CYS A 168 -6.13 30.34 -3.11
C CYS A 168 -5.94 31.86 -2.99
N SER A 169 -6.64 32.52 -2.07
CA SER A 169 -6.48 33.96 -1.84
C SER A 169 -5.10 34.30 -1.29
N THR A 170 -4.55 33.49 -0.38
CA THR A 170 -3.18 33.68 0.14
C THR A 170 -2.14 33.62 -0.97
N ILE A 171 -2.26 32.62 -1.85
CA ILE A 171 -1.36 32.49 -3.01
C ILE A 171 -1.53 33.68 -3.97
N ALA A 172 -2.78 34.09 -4.24
CA ALA A 172 -3.06 35.25 -5.09
C ALA A 172 -2.43 36.53 -4.53
N THR A 173 -2.54 36.78 -3.22
CA THR A 173 -1.88 37.92 -2.57
C THR A 173 -0.37 37.86 -2.74
N ILE A 174 0.27 36.70 -2.61
CA ILE A 174 1.72 36.57 -2.83
C ILE A 174 2.09 36.87 -4.29
N LEU A 175 1.36 36.28 -5.24
CA LEU A 175 1.56 36.49 -6.68
C LEU A 175 1.46 37.97 -7.07
N ASP A 176 0.43 38.65 -6.55
CA ASP A 176 0.17 40.05 -6.82
C ASP A 176 1.20 40.96 -6.13
N THR A 177 1.37 40.82 -4.81
CA THR A 177 2.22 41.72 -4.01
C THR A 177 3.72 41.52 -4.23
N THR A 178 4.17 40.30 -4.44
CA THR A 178 5.61 39.97 -4.54
C THR A 178 6.09 39.95 -5.97
N TRP A 179 5.25 39.51 -6.91
CA TRP A 179 5.64 39.28 -8.31
C TRP A 179 4.86 40.11 -9.32
N GLY A 180 3.86 40.89 -8.92
CA GLY A 180 3.10 41.77 -9.81
C GLY A 180 2.36 41.01 -10.92
N VAL A 181 1.92 39.78 -10.65
CA VAL A 181 1.32 38.90 -11.66
C VAL A 181 -0.12 39.30 -11.94
N GLU A 182 -0.41 39.70 -13.18
CA GLU A 182 -1.79 39.89 -13.65
C GLU A 182 -2.58 38.57 -13.60
N ASN A 183 -3.88 38.63 -13.30
CA ASN A 183 -4.76 37.45 -13.12
C ASN A 183 -4.34 36.51 -11.97
N ALA A 184 -3.71 37.07 -10.92
CA ALA A 184 -3.31 36.32 -9.73
C ALA A 184 -4.37 35.36 -9.15
N PRO A 185 -5.68 35.66 -9.13
CA PRO A 185 -6.70 34.73 -8.61
C PRO A 185 -6.86 33.43 -9.44
N GLU A 186 -6.88 33.51 -10.77
CA GLU A 186 -7.03 32.33 -11.62
C GLU A 186 -5.75 31.47 -11.58
N ILE A 187 -4.60 32.12 -11.62
CA ILE A 187 -3.30 31.46 -11.52
C ILE A 187 -3.15 30.79 -10.16
N SER A 188 -3.61 31.41 -9.07
CA SER A 188 -3.51 30.83 -7.73
C SER A 188 -4.35 29.57 -7.56
N GLU A 189 -5.58 29.57 -8.09
CA GLU A 189 -6.43 28.38 -8.09
C GLU A 189 -5.79 27.24 -8.89
N ASN A 190 -5.26 27.56 -10.07
CA ASN A 190 -4.57 26.58 -10.90
C ASN A 190 -3.31 26.01 -10.21
N ILE A 191 -2.53 26.86 -9.53
CA ILE A 191 -1.38 26.39 -8.73
C ILE A 191 -1.84 25.45 -7.60
N ALA A 192 -2.90 25.85 -6.88
CA ALA A 192 -3.41 25.08 -5.76
C ALA A 192 -3.92 23.71 -6.21
N ILE A 193 -4.71 23.64 -7.28
CA ILE A 193 -5.31 22.39 -7.76
C ILE A 193 -4.31 21.48 -8.48
N THR A 194 -3.37 22.05 -9.24
CA THR A 194 -2.44 21.29 -10.08
C THR A 194 -1.21 20.80 -9.30
N TYR A 195 -0.69 21.61 -8.37
CA TYR A 195 0.59 21.31 -7.71
C TYR A 195 0.46 21.03 -6.21
N LEU A 196 -0.35 21.80 -5.47
CA LEU A 196 -0.42 21.65 -4.02
C LEU A 196 -1.38 20.55 -3.58
N PHE A 197 -2.57 20.50 -4.18
CA PHE A 197 -3.60 19.55 -3.83
C PHE A 197 -3.19 18.10 -4.06
N PRO A 198 -2.59 17.70 -5.21
CA PRO A 198 -2.19 16.31 -5.42
C PRO A 198 -1.10 15.88 -4.43
N VAL A 199 -0.10 16.74 -4.17
CA VAL A 199 0.94 16.46 -3.18
C VAL A 199 0.34 16.28 -1.79
N SER A 200 -0.59 17.14 -1.40
CA SER A 200 -1.25 17.02 -0.09
C SER A 200 -2.12 15.77 0.01
N CYS A 201 -2.80 15.35 -1.07
CA CYS A 201 -3.52 14.08 -1.14
C CYS A 201 -2.58 12.89 -0.92
N TRP A 202 -1.42 12.85 -1.58
CA TRP A 202 -0.44 11.77 -1.39
C TRP A 202 0.09 11.73 0.05
N LEU A 203 0.37 12.89 0.65
CA LEU A 203 0.78 12.98 2.06
C LEU A 203 -0.32 12.51 3.02
N ALA A 204 -1.58 12.87 2.74
CA ALA A 204 -2.72 12.42 3.52
C ALA A 204 -2.92 10.90 3.43
N VAL A 205 -2.82 10.32 2.23
CA VAL A 205 -2.88 8.85 2.03
C VAL A 205 -1.74 8.16 2.78
N PHE A 206 -0.51 8.64 2.63
CA PHE A 206 0.66 8.10 3.33
C PHE A 206 0.43 8.11 4.85
N SER A 207 -0.02 9.24 5.38
CA SER A 207 -0.26 9.44 6.82
C SER A 207 -1.40 8.56 7.32
N PHE A 208 -2.50 8.47 6.57
CA PHE A 208 -3.62 7.59 6.88
C PHE A 208 -3.20 6.12 6.98
N MET A 209 -2.46 5.63 5.98
CA MET A 209 -1.96 4.26 5.98
C MET A 209 -1.02 3.99 7.16
N GLU A 210 -0.11 4.92 7.47
CA GLU A 210 0.77 4.81 8.63
C GLU A 210 0.00 4.84 9.97
N ALA A 211 -1.06 5.64 10.09
CA ALA A 211 -1.94 5.66 11.25
C ALA A 211 -2.64 4.31 11.43
N VAL A 212 -3.26 3.77 10.38
CA VAL A 212 -3.92 2.46 10.39
C VAL A 212 -2.95 1.34 10.80
N ARG A 213 -1.77 1.30 10.19
CA ARG A 213 -0.71 0.33 10.54
C ARG A 213 -0.32 0.44 12.01
N THR A 214 -0.13 1.67 12.47
CA THR A 214 0.32 1.96 13.84
C THR A 214 -0.72 1.52 14.85
N LEU A 215 -1.99 1.88 14.65
CA LEU A 215 -3.10 1.47 15.49
C LEU A 215 -3.23 -0.06 15.52
N TYR A 216 -3.23 -0.71 14.35
CA TYR A 216 -3.27 -2.16 14.24
C TYR A 216 -2.14 -2.81 15.05
N SER A 217 -0.90 -2.35 14.86
CA SER A 217 0.27 -2.89 15.56
C SER A 217 0.22 -2.69 17.07
N MET A 218 -0.28 -1.54 17.55
CA MET A 218 -0.42 -1.27 18.99
C MET A 218 -1.48 -2.19 19.60
N VAL A 219 -2.65 -2.31 18.96
CA VAL A 219 -3.75 -3.15 19.42
C VAL A 219 -3.31 -4.61 19.45
N THR A 220 -2.69 -5.12 18.37
CA THR A 220 -2.29 -6.52 18.32
C THR A 220 -1.17 -6.85 19.30
N VAL A 221 -0.17 -5.99 19.47
CA VAL A 221 0.88 -6.19 20.49
C VAL A 221 0.32 -6.11 21.91
N ALA A 222 -0.63 -5.19 22.18
CA ALA A 222 -1.25 -5.07 23.50
C ALA A 222 -2.11 -6.29 23.84
N ILE A 223 -2.97 -6.74 22.92
CA ILE A 223 -3.88 -7.86 23.15
C ILE A 223 -3.12 -9.18 23.05
N LEU A 224 -2.55 -9.50 21.89
CA LEU A 224 -1.91 -10.81 21.69
C LEU A 224 -0.64 -10.94 22.53
N GLY A 225 0.14 -9.88 22.73
CA GLY A 225 1.32 -9.94 23.59
C GLY A 225 0.98 -10.17 25.08
N THR A 226 -0.28 -10.01 25.49
CA THR A 226 -0.75 -10.26 26.86
C THR A 226 -1.43 -11.62 26.98
N PHE A 227 -2.19 -12.04 25.96
CA PHE A 227 -3.04 -13.23 26.02
C PHE A 227 -2.56 -14.42 25.16
N SER A 228 -1.47 -14.27 24.41
CA SER A 228 -0.99 -15.29 23.48
C SER A 228 0.54 -15.35 23.43
N ASP A 229 1.06 -16.57 23.34
CA ASP A 229 2.49 -16.82 23.08
C ASP A 229 2.84 -16.73 21.58
N LEU A 230 1.86 -16.39 20.73
CA LEU A 230 2.08 -16.26 19.30
C LEU A 230 3.10 -15.15 19.00
N PRO A 231 4.01 -15.35 18.02
CA PRO A 231 4.92 -14.31 17.59
C PRO A 231 4.22 -13.02 17.18
N SER A 232 2.98 -13.10 16.65
CA SER A 232 2.17 -11.95 16.28
C SER A 232 1.89 -10.97 17.44
N GLY A 233 2.08 -11.37 18.70
CA GLY A 233 2.07 -10.45 19.84
C GLY A 233 3.34 -9.61 20.01
N GLU A 234 4.37 -9.82 19.18
CA GLU A 234 5.69 -9.21 19.35
C GLU A 234 5.88 -7.96 18.48
N PRO A 235 6.51 -6.89 19.01
CA PRO A 235 6.75 -5.65 18.28
C PRO A 235 7.44 -5.79 16.92
N TRP A 236 8.35 -6.75 16.78
CA TRP A 236 9.16 -6.92 15.56
C TRP A 236 8.35 -7.47 14.38
N MET A 237 7.16 -8.05 14.61
CA MET A 237 6.25 -8.52 13.56
C MET A 237 5.59 -7.37 12.78
N TYR A 238 5.73 -6.13 13.28
CA TYR A 238 5.10 -4.94 12.70
C TYR A 238 6.12 -3.91 12.21
N PRO A 239 7.05 -4.26 11.29
CA PRO A 239 7.91 -3.29 10.65
C PRO A 239 7.07 -2.31 9.82
N GLY A 240 7.61 -1.11 9.59
CA GLY A 240 6.97 -0.09 8.75
C GLY A 240 6.55 -0.64 7.38
N TRP A 241 5.45 -0.11 6.84
CA TRP A 241 5.03 -0.44 5.48
C TRP A 241 5.87 0.30 4.44
N PHE A 242 6.23 1.54 4.74
CA PHE A 242 7.05 2.37 3.87
C PHE A 242 8.54 2.20 4.17
N GLY A 243 9.35 2.34 3.13
CA GLY A 243 10.80 2.40 3.22
C GLY A 243 11.33 3.82 3.43
N SER A 244 12.59 4.05 3.07
CA SER A 244 13.23 5.34 3.29
C SER A 244 12.76 6.41 2.29
N VAL A 245 12.33 7.56 2.83
CA VAL A 245 11.98 8.77 2.06
C VAL A 245 13.15 9.34 1.24
N THR A 246 14.39 8.93 1.53
CA THR A 246 15.55 9.25 0.70
C THR A 246 15.38 8.85 -0.77
N SER A 247 14.52 7.87 -1.05
CA SER A 247 14.22 7.44 -2.42
C SER A 247 13.46 8.52 -3.22
N LEU A 248 12.67 9.39 -2.57
CA LEU A 248 12.02 10.53 -3.22
C LEU A 248 13.05 11.54 -3.71
N PHE A 249 14.03 11.88 -2.87
CA PHE A 249 15.08 12.85 -3.21
C PHE A 249 16.04 12.36 -4.29
N ARG A 250 16.06 11.05 -4.58
CA ARG A 250 16.81 10.47 -5.70
C ARG A 250 16.06 10.56 -7.04
N LEU A 251 14.81 11.03 -7.05
CA LEU A 251 13.98 11.24 -8.24
C LEU A 251 13.84 10.00 -9.15
N ASN A 252 14.01 8.82 -8.58
CA ASN A 252 14.04 7.55 -9.29
C ASN A 252 12.73 6.79 -9.02
N LEU A 253 11.93 6.56 -10.06
CA LEU A 253 10.61 5.92 -9.95
C LEU A 253 10.73 4.48 -9.42
N LYS A 254 11.74 3.71 -9.86
CA LYS A 254 12.01 2.36 -9.36
C LYS A 254 12.34 2.37 -7.86
N GLY A 255 13.06 3.39 -7.38
CA GLY A 255 13.36 3.59 -5.97
C GLY A 255 12.10 3.93 -5.17
N ILE A 256 11.30 4.88 -5.67
CA ILE A 256 10.06 5.33 -5.05
C ILE A 256 9.09 4.14 -4.92
N TRP A 257 8.72 3.50 -6.01
CA TRP A 257 7.73 2.42 -6.01
C TRP A 257 8.27 1.08 -5.52
N GLY A 258 9.55 0.82 -5.74
CA GLY A 258 10.18 -0.46 -5.43
C GLY A 258 10.91 -0.51 -4.10
N LYS A 259 11.13 0.61 -3.40
CA LYS A 259 11.83 0.61 -2.08
C LYS A 259 11.12 1.45 -1.03
N MET A 260 10.52 2.57 -1.40
CA MET A 260 9.87 3.48 -0.43
C MET A 260 8.38 3.22 -0.29
N TRP A 261 7.64 3.09 -1.39
CA TRP A 261 6.20 2.88 -1.36
C TRP A 261 5.85 1.55 -0.66
N HIS A 262 4.64 1.45 -0.13
CA HIS A 262 4.26 0.40 0.81
C HIS A 262 4.55 -1.01 0.27
N ASP A 263 5.06 -1.90 1.12
CA ASP A 263 5.35 -3.29 0.75
C ASP A 263 4.22 -4.27 1.09
N LEU A 264 3.08 -3.78 1.58
CA LEU A 264 1.95 -4.59 2.07
C LEU A 264 1.51 -5.69 1.09
N CYS A 265 1.25 -5.32 -0.16
CA CYS A 265 0.80 -6.25 -1.21
C CYS A 265 1.95 -6.80 -2.06
N ARG A 266 3.21 -6.39 -1.84
CA ARG A 266 4.31 -6.70 -2.76
C ARG A 266 4.48 -8.20 -2.97
N ARG A 267 4.37 -8.98 -1.90
CA ARG A 267 4.66 -10.41 -1.91
C ARG A 267 3.65 -11.24 -2.73
N PRO A 268 2.33 -11.12 -2.51
CA PRO A 268 1.35 -11.79 -3.37
C PRO A 268 1.51 -11.42 -4.85
N LEU A 269 1.73 -10.13 -5.14
CA LEU A 269 1.94 -9.63 -6.50
C LEU A 269 3.17 -10.29 -7.17
N LEU A 270 4.30 -10.36 -6.45
CA LEU A 270 5.51 -11.00 -6.96
C LEU A 270 5.35 -12.52 -7.10
N ALA A 271 4.69 -13.19 -6.15
CA ALA A 271 4.51 -14.63 -6.20
C ALA A 271 3.73 -15.07 -7.45
N ILE A 272 2.64 -14.37 -7.77
CA ILE A 272 1.85 -14.62 -8.96
C ILE A 272 2.64 -14.25 -10.21
N SER A 273 3.25 -13.06 -10.24
CA SER A 273 4.02 -12.60 -11.40
C SER A 273 5.17 -13.54 -11.76
N VAL A 274 5.95 -14.01 -10.78
CA VAL A 274 7.04 -14.97 -10.99
C VAL A 274 6.53 -16.29 -11.54
N THR A 275 5.38 -16.76 -11.05
CA THR A 275 4.79 -18.04 -11.47
C THR A 275 4.28 -17.97 -12.91
N MET A 276 3.74 -16.83 -13.32
CA MET A 276 3.28 -16.60 -14.70
C MET A 276 4.43 -16.34 -15.69
N THR A 277 5.65 -16.09 -15.21
CA THR A 277 6.78 -15.75 -16.08
C THR A 277 7.52 -17.01 -16.57
N PRO A 278 7.70 -17.22 -17.88
CA PRO A 278 8.42 -18.37 -18.40
C PRO A 278 9.88 -18.44 -17.93
N ARG A 279 10.33 -19.63 -17.50
CA ARG A 279 11.69 -19.83 -16.95
C ARG A 279 12.81 -19.60 -17.97
N ARG A 280 12.52 -19.78 -19.27
CA ARG A 280 13.50 -19.71 -20.36
C ARG A 280 13.77 -18.29 -20.87
N TRP A 281 13.07 -17.28 -20.37
CA TRP A 281 13.25 -15.91 -20.84
C TRP A 281 14.57 -15.29 -20.36
N PRO A 282 15.19 -14.41 -21.16
CA PRO A 282 16.37 -13.65 -20.74
C PRO A 282 16.12 -12.86 -19.46
N GLY A 283 17.15 -12.69 -18.63
CA GLY A 283 17.04 -12.08 -17.30
C GLY A 283 16.36 -10.70 -17.30
N ALA A 284 16.78 -9.81 -18.20
CA ALA A 284 16.20 -8.46 -18.29
C ALA A 284 14.71 -8.47 -18.66
N LEU A 285 14.33 -9.27 -19.67
CA LEU A 285 12.94 -9.43 -20.11
C LEU A 285 12.08 -10.03 -18.99
N LYS A 286 12.61 -11.05 -18.30
CA LYS A 286 11.96 -11.67 -17.14
C LYS A 286 11.71 -10.65 -16.03
N THR A 287 12.73 -9.86 -15.67
CA THR A 287 12.60 -8.81 -14.66
C THR A 287 11.55 -7.78 -15.06
N PHE A 288 11.62 -7.25 -16.28
CA PHE A 288 10.63 -6.29 -16.78
C PHE A 288 9.20 -6.85 -16.72
N PHE A 289 8.99 -8.07 -17.21
CA PHE A 289 7.66 -8.69 -17.22
C PHE A 289 7.11 -8.93 -15.80
N ILE A 290 7.95 -9.41 -14.87
CA ILE A 290 7.55 -9.58 -13.47
C ILE A 290 7.13 -8.23 -12.86
N PHE A 291 7.88 -7.17 -13.11
CA PHE A 291 7.55 -5.83 -12.64
C PHE A 291 6.23 -5.34 -13.27
N TYR A 292 6.11 -5.42 -14.59
CA TYR A 292 4.93 -4.97 -15.32
C TYR A 292 3.67 -5.69 -14.83
N LEU A 293 3.71 -7.02 -14.74
CA LEU A 293 2.59 -7.83 -14.27
C LEU A 293 2.24 -7.51 -12.81
N SER A 294 3.24 -7.25 -11.96
CA SER A 294 2.99 -6.83 -10.57
C SER A 294 2.22 -5.50 -10.51
N PHE A 295 2.52 -4.55 -11.40
CA PHE A 295 1.78 -3.29 -11.49
C PHE A 295 0.39 -3.46 -12.10
N ILE A 296 0.20 -4.32 -13.11
CA ILE A 296 -1.15 -4.65 -13.62
C ILE A 296 -2.01 -5.19 -12.46
N ILE A 297 -1.51 -6.20 -11.75
CA ILE A 297 -2.26 -6.82 -10.67
C ILE A 297 -2.48 -5.79 -9.55
N SER A 298 -1.51 -4.93 -9.22
CA SER A 298 -1.74 -3.82 -8.27
C SER A 298 -2.84 -2.86 -8.75
N GLY A 299 -2.86 -2.54 -10.05
CA GLY A 299 -3.85 -1.68 -10.67
C GLY A 299 -5.27 -2.19 -10.50
N THR A 300 -5.48 -3.51 -10.53
CA THR A 300 -6.83 -4.07 -10.33
C THR A 300 -7.38 -3.82 -8.92
N PHE A 301 -6.53 -3.69 -7.89
CA PHE A 301 -6.98 -3.36 -6.53
C PHE A 301 -7.50 -1.93 -6.49
N HIS A 302 -6.76 -1.00 -7.08
CA HIS A 302 -7.11 0.42 -7.08
C HIS A 302 -8.28 0.71 -8.02
N ALA A 303 -8.35 0.06 -9.19
CA ALA A 303 -9.48 0.15 -10.09
C ALA A 303 -10.76 -0.38 -9.43
N ALA A 304 -10.66 -1.49 -8.68
CA ALA A 304 -11.76 -2.04 -7.91
C ALA A 304 -12.25 -1.12 -6.78
N GLY A 305 -11.32 -0.55 -6.00
CA GLY A 305 -11.67 0.45 -4.99
C GLY A 305 -12.32 1.69 -5.60
N ALA A 306 -11.74 2.23 -6.67
CA ALA A 306 -12.26 3.39 -7.39
C ALA A 306 -13.65 3.12 -7.99
N TYR A 307 -13.85 1.94 -8.60
CA TYR A 307 -15.15 1.53 -9.12
C TYR A 307 -16.18 1.42 -8.00
N ALA A 308 -15.84 0.73 -6.90
CA ALA A 308 -16.76 0.55 -5.77
C ALA A 308 -17.24 1.88 -5.19
N THR A 309 -16.35 2.88 -5.10
CA THR A 309 -16.69 4.21 -4.57
C THR A 309 -17.37 5.14 -5.58
N LEU A 310 -16.85 5.25 -6.80
CA LEU A 310 -17.32 6.22 -7.80
C LEU A 310 -18.38 5.65 -8.75
N GLN A 311 -18.61 4.34 -8.72
CA GLN A 311 -19.53 3.62 -9.62
C GLN A 311 -19.30 3.97 -11.10
N SER A 312 -18.02 4.14 -11.49
CA SER A 312 -17.61 4.59 -12.81
C SER A 312 -16.56 3.67 -13.43
N ALA A 313 -16.94 3.03 -14.54
CA ALA A 313 -16.02 2.22 -15.34
C ALA A 313 -14.87 3.05 -15.93
N HIS A 314 -15.12 4.33 -16.26
CA HIS A 314 -14.08 5.23 -16.72
C HIS A 314 -13.02 5.49 -15.64
N SER A 315 -13.43 5.75 -14.40
CA SER A 315 -12.49 5.95 -13.29
C SER A 315 -11.64 4.69 -13.04
N ALA A 316 -12.27 3.52 -13.08
CA ALA A 316 -11.57 2.24 -12.96
C ALA A 316 -10.55 2.02 -14.11
N ALA A 317 -10.94 2.33 -15.35
CA ALA A 317 -10.05 2.23 -16.51
C ALA A 317 -8.87 3.20 -16.42
N MET A 318 -9.09 4.43 -15.94
CA MET A 318 -8.01 5.41 -15.72
C MET A 318 -7.05 4.96 -14.62
N MET A 319 -7.53 4.27 -13.58
CA MET A 319 -6.65 3.63 -12.59
C MET A 319 -5.81 2.53 -13.21
N MET A 320 -6.40 1.67 -14.04
CA MET A 320 -5.61 0.70 -14.81
C MET A 320 -4.58 1.38 -15.70
N ALA A 321 -4.93 2.46 -16.39
CA ALA A 321 -4.00 3.21 -17.24
C ALA A 321 -2.81 3.76 -16.44
N PHE A 322 -3.06 4.39 -15.28
CA PHE A 322 -2.01 4.88 -14.37
C PHE A 322 -1.00 3.77 -14.03
N PHE A 323 -1.49 2.61 -13.61
CA PHE A 323 -0.63 1.49 -13.21
C PHE A 323 0.09 0.81 -14.38
N ASN A 324 -0.45 0.87 -15.60
CA ASN A 324 0.21 0.34 -16.80
C ASN A 324 1.29 1.28 -17.37
N VAL A 325 1.10 2.59 -17.26
CA VAL A 325 2.07 3.59 -17.73
C VAL A 325 3.31 3.62 -16.84
N LEU A 326 3.15 3.44 -15.53
CA LEU A 326 4.25 3.49 -14.56
C LEU A 326 5.45 2.56 -14.87
N PRO A 327 5.29 1.25 -15.13
CA PRO A 327 6.43 0.38 -15.46
C PRO A 327 7.14 0.76 -16.76
N VAL A 328 6.45 1.40 -17.71
CA VAL A 328 7.07 1.91 -18.95
C VAL A 328 8.02 3.06 -18.63
N PHE A 329 7.60 4.02 -17.80
CA PHE A 329 8.44 5.13 -17.36
C PHE A 329 9.62 4.66 -16.50
N ILE A 330 9.42 3.65 -15.65
CA ILE A 330 10.52 3.01 -14.91
C ILE A 330 11.53 2.39 -15.89
N ALA A 331 11.07 1.62 -16.88
CA ALA A 331 11.97 1.01 -17.87
C ALA A 331 12.71 2.06 -18.70
N LEU A 332 12.03 3.16 -19.06
CA LEU A 332 12.65 4.28 -19.75
C LEU A 332 13.75 4.95 -18.91
N GLN A 333 13.50 5.26 -17.64
CA GLN A 333 14.53 5.79 -16.73
C GLN A 333 15.74 4.85 -16.65
N GLN A 334 15.51 3.54 -16.49
CA GLN A 334 16.60 2.58 -16.43
C GLN A 334 17.38 2.49 -17.75
N LEU A 335 16.71 2.50 -18.90
CA LEU A 335 17.37 2.46 -20.19
C LEU A 335 18.25 3.69 -20.42
N LEU A 336 17.74 4.88 -20.13
CA LEU A 336 18.50 6.11 -20.36
C LEU A 336 19.63 6.26 -19.33
N SER A 337 19.30 6.20 -18.03
CA SER A 337 20.21 6.53 -16.93
C SER A 337 21.15 5.40 -16.55
N GLU A 338 20.69 4.14 -16.56
CA GLU A 338 21.54 2.99 -16.15
C GLU A 338 22.29 2.35 -17.33
N TYR A 339 21.85 2.57 -18.59
CA TYR A 339 22.43 1.91 -19.76
C TYR A 339 23.02 2.87 -20.80
N LEU A 340 22.24 3.79 -21.38
CA LEU A 340 22.73 4.65 -22.47
C LEU A 340 23.74 5.71 -22.01
N ILE A 341 23.46 6.44 -20.93
CA ILE A 341 24.35 7.48 -20.43
C ILE A 341 25.75 6.93 -20.08
N PRO A 342 25.88 5.81 -19.35
CA PRO A 342 27.18 5.19 -19.09
C PRO A 342 27.94 4.70 -20.34
N GLN A 343 27.25 4.51 -21.47
CA GLN A 343 27.90 4.15 -22.75
C GLN A 343 28.34 5.38 -23.55
N LEU A 344 27.60 6.48 -23.44
CA LEU A 344 27.84 7.70 -24.22
C LEU A 344 28.80 8.67 -23.53
N LEU A 345 28.87 8.66 -22.20
CA LEU A 345 29.69 9.59 -21.41
C LEU A 345 30.72 8.83 -20.56
N PRO A 346 31.96 9.34 -20.44
CA PRO A 346 32.94 8.78 -19.52
C PRO A 346 32.45 8.91 -18.08
N ARG A 347 32.74 7.90 -17.24
CA ARG A 347 32.36 7.90 -15.83
C ARG A 347 32.94 9.12 -15.12
N GLY A 348 32.08 9.87 -14.43
CA GLY A 348 32.45 11.06 -13.67
C GLY A 348 31.24 11.93 -13.34
N LEU A 349 31.49 13.06 -12.69
CA LEU A 349 30.43 13.98 -12.20
C LEU A 349 29.48 14.44 -13.30
N LEU A 350 29.97 14.60 -14.54
CA LEU A 350 29.13 14.97 -15.68
C LEU A 350 28.13 13.86 -16.03
N ALA A 351 28.59 12.61 -16.14
CA ALA A 351 27.70 11.48 -16.45
C ALA A 351 26.67 11.27 -15.34
N ASP A 352 27.08 11.39 -14.07
CA ASP A 352 26.18 11.28 -12.92
C ASP A 352 25.15 12.42 -12.89
N GLY A 353 25.59 13.65 -13.19
CA GLY A 353 24.72 14.81 -13.30
C GLY A 353 23.69 14.65 -14.43
N VAL A 354 24.12 14.20 -15.61
CA VAL A 354 23.22 13.96 -16.75
C VAL A 354 22.23 12.83 -16.45
N ALA A 355 22.65 11.74 -15.80
CA ALA A 355 21.76 10.66 -15.38
C ALA A 355 20.72 11.14 -14.35
N TRP A 356 21.16 11.90 -13.34
CA TRP A 356 20.24 12.46 -12.35
C TRP A 356 19.24 13.45 -12.96
N SER A 357 19.70 14.35 -13.84
CA SER A 357 18.82 15.28 -14.56
C SER A 357 17.82 14.54 -15.45
N THR A 358 18.25 13.46 -16.11
CA THR A 358 17.38 12.63 -16.93
C THR A 358 16.30 11.96 -16.08
N ASP A 359 16.66 11.38 -14.94
CA ASP A 359 15.71 10.81 -13.98
C ASP A 359 14.73 11.89 -13.48
N ALA A 360 15.22 13.08 -13.13
CA ALA A 360 14.41 14.20 -12.68
C ALA A 360 13.38 14.64 -13.73
N VAL A 361 13.79 14.81 -14.99
CA VAL A 361 12.90 15.19 -16.09
C VAL A 361 11.84 14.11 -16.32
N ILE A 362 12.23 12.84 -16.38
CA ILE A 362 11.27 11.76 -16.60
C ILE A 362 10.26 11.67 -15.43
N MET A 363 10.73 11.82 -14.20
CA MET A 363 9.85 11.85 -13.02
C MET A 363 8.90 13.06 -13.07
N ALA A 364 9.38 14.24 -13.45
CA ALA A 364 8.53 15.43 -13.58
C ALA A 364 7.46 15.25 -14.66
N VAL A 365 7.82 14.74 -15.84
CA VAL A 365 6.88 14.44 -16.93
C VAL A 365 5.85 13.41 -16.49
N TRP A 366 6.29 12.29 -15.91
CA TRP A 366 5.40 11.25 -15.39
C TRP A 366 4.44 11.81 -14.34
N THR A 367 4.96 12.60 -13.39
CA THR A 367 4.14 13.19 -12.31
C THR A 367 3.12 14.16 -12.88
N HIS A 368 3.54 15.06 -13.78
CA HIS A 368 2.65 16.05 -14.38
C HIS A 368 1.50 15.40 -15.15
N TRP A 369 1.77 14.30 -15.88
CA TRP A 369 0.75 13.64 -16.70
C TRP A 369 -0.14 12.70 -15.90
N THR A 370 0.43 11.93 -14.96
CA THR A 370 -0.29 10.81 -14.34
C THR A 370 -0.83 11.13 -12.94
N CYS A 371 -0.24 12.10 -12.23
CA CYS A 371 -0.73 12.50 -10.90
C CYS A 371 -2.17 13.05 -10.95
N PRO A 372 -2.56 13.90 -11.94
CA PRO A 372 -3.95 14.31 -12.08
C PRO A 372 -4.90 13.13 -12.29
N TRP A 373 -4.48 12.10 -13.02
CA TRP A 373 -5.29 10.90 -13.21
C TRP A 373 -5.50 10.18 -11.88
N PHE A 374 -4.43 9.98 -11.12
CA PHE A 374 -4.54 9.34 -9.81
C PHE A 374 -5.48 10.13 -8.90
N THR A 375 -5.23 11.43 -8.69
CA THR A 375 -6.04 12.24 -7.78
C THR A 375 -7.50 12.32 -8.20
N LYS A 376 -7.79 12.45 -9.50
CA LYS A 376 -9.17 12.60 -10.00
C LYS A 376 -9.95 11.28 -10.04
N TYR A 377 -9.29 10.16 -10.34
CA TYR A 377 -9.99 8.90 -10.63
C TYR A 377 -9.80 7.80 -9.57
N SER A 378 -8.93 7.99 -8.58
CA SER A 378 -8.69 7.01 -7.51
C SER A 378 -9.74 7.03 -6.39
N ALA A 379 -10.65 8.01 -6.40
CA ALA A 379 -11.54 8.34 -5.29
C ALA A 379 -10.83 8.82 -4.00
N VAL A 380 -9.52 9.09 -4.06
CA VAL A 380 -8.74 9.52 -2.88
C VAL A 380 -9.28 10.80 -2.24
N PRO A 381 -9.61 11.87 -2.98
CA PRO A 381 -10.24 13.05 -2.40
C PRO A 381 -11.53 12.74 -1.62
N GLU A 382 -12.41 11.92 -2.20
CA GLU A 382 -13.69 11.52 -1.60
C GLU A 382 -13.47 10.67 -0.35
N ILE A 383 -12.50 9.75 -0.40
CA ILE A 383 -12.11 8.93 0.75
C ILE A 383 -11.62 9.81 1.90
N ILE A 384 -10.70 10.73 1.62
CA ILE A 384 -10.13 11.62 2.64
C ILE A 384 -11.20 12.54 3.22
N ALA A 385 -12.06 13.12 2.38
CA ALA A 385 -13.16 13.98 2.81
C ALA A 385 -14.22 13.22 3.64
N SER A 386 -14.44 11.94 3.36
CA SER A 386 -15.42 11.11 4.08
C SER A 386 -14.97 10.68 5.47
N PHE A 387 -13.68 10.79 5.79
CA PHE A 387 -13.16 10.33 7.07
C PHE A 387 -13.39 11.38 8.16
N PRO A 388 -14.20 11.09 9.20
CA PRO A 388 -14.48 12.05 10.25
C PRO A 388 -13.25 12.24 11.15
N LEU A 389 -12.83 13.50 11.33
CA LEU A 389 -11.86 13.86 12.35
C LEU A 389 -12.59 14.26 13.64
N PRO A 390 -12.35 13.57 14.78
CA PRO A 390 -12.99 13.93 16.04
C PRO A 390 -12.66 15.36 16.50
N VAL A 391 -11.42 15.80 16.28
CA VAL A 391 -10.93 17.14 16.66
C VAL A 391 -9.96 17.66 15.59
N SER A 392 -10.20 18.85 15.05
CA SER A 392 -9.27 19.49 14.12
C SER A 392 -8.35 20.45 14.88
N PHE A 393 -7.08 20.07 15.05
CA PHE A 393 -6.07 20.91 15.70
C PHE A 393 -5.76 22.15 14.85
N TRP A 394 -5.57 21.95 13.55
CA TRP A 394 -5.30 23.06 12.63
C TRP A 394 -6.55 23.90 12.37
N GLY A 395 -7.74 23.31 12.38
CA GLY A 395 -8.99 24.04 12.32
C GLY A 395 -9.19 24.94 13.54
N TRP A 396 -8.84 24.45 14.73
CA TRP A 396 -8.85 25.27 15.96
C TRP A 396 -7.84 26.42 15.85
N LEU A 397 -6.57 26.14 15.53
CA LEU A 397 -5.53 27.18 15.38
C LEU A 397 -5.88 28.21 14.29
N GLY A 398 -6.38 27.76 13.15
CA GLY A 398 -6.77 28.61 12.02
C GLY A 398 -8.03 29.44 12.26
N GLY A 399 -8.78 29.18 13.33
CA GLY A 399 -9.85 30.05 13.81
C GLY A 399 -9.35 31.25 14.63
N TYR A 400 -8.10 31.20 15.12
CA TYR A 400 -7.45 32.31 15.86
C TYR A 400 -6.44 33.09 15.02
N MET A 401 -6.19 32.68 13.77
CA MET A 401 -5.36 33.35 12.77
C MET A 401 -6.22 33.84 11.60
#